data_AF-A0A258CPH7-F1
#
_entry.id   AF-A0A258CPH7-F1
#
_cell.length_a   1.000
_cell.length_b   1.000
_cell.length_c   1.000
_cell.angle_alpha   90.00
_cell.angle_beta   90.00
_cell.angle_gamma   90.00
#
_symmetry.space_group_name_H-M   'P 1'
#
loop_
_entity.id
_entity.type
_entity.pdbx_description
1 polymer ?
#
loop_
_entity_poly.entity_id
_entity_poly.type
_entity_poly.pdbx_seq_one_letter_code
_entity_poly.pdbx_strand_id
1 'polypeptide(L)' 'MAVSHPIAQDRKVAALKQAMGPVIAAALADRMVVEVMVNPDGKIWVDKIGEGRSFTGQSLASADADRILRLLADHVGEVV' A
#
# COMPACT_ATOMS: atom_id res chain seq x y z
N MET A 1 -22.63 14.70 9.93
CA MET A 1 -21.87 13.60 9.29
C MET A 1 -21.85 13.88 7.80
N ALA A 2 -20.67 14.07 7.21
CA ALA A 2 -20.58 14.36 5.78
C ALA A 2 -20.97 13.10 4.99
N VAL A 3 -21.88 13.24 4.02
CA VAL A 3 -22.29 12.14 3.14
C VAL A 3 -21.16 11.87 2.16
N SER A 4 -20.40 10.80 2.40
CA SER A 4 -19.36 10.32 1.48
C SER A 4 -19.99 9.99 0.12
N HIS A 5 -19.64 10.75 -0.92
CA HIS A 5 -20.13 10.50 -2.27
C HIS A 5 -19.40 9.30 -2.90
N PRO A 6 -20.11 8.34 -3.53
CA PRO A 6 -19.50 7.13 -4.09
C PRO A 6 -18.33 7.41 -5.05
N ILE A 7 -18.48 8.41 -5.92
CA ILE A 7 -17.45 8.83 -6.88
C ILE A 7 -16.17 9.30 -6.17
N ALA A 8 -16.30 10.00 -5.04
CA ALA A 8 -15.16 10.46 -4.28
C ALA A 8 -14.42 9.29 -3.61
N GLN A 9 -15.14 8.27 -3.17
CA GLN A 9 -14.56 7.06 -2.59
C GLN A 9 -13.81 6.23 -3.65
N ASP A 10 -14.38 6.06 -4.83
CA ASP A 10 -13.72 5.36 -5.95
C ASP A 10 -12.42 6.04 -6.37
N ARG A 11 -12.42 7.38 -6.42
CA ARG A 11 -11.22 8.17 -6.72
C ARG A 11 -10.13 8.00 -5.66
N LYS A 12 -10.49 7.94 -4.38
CA LYS A 12 -9.53 7.69 -3.28
C LYS A 12 -8.89 6.32 -3.41
N VAL A 13 -9.70 5.28 -3.68
CA VAL A 13 -9.18 3.92 -3.90
C VAL A 13 -8.26 3.86 -5.13
N ALA A 14 -8.61 4.53 -6.22
CA ALA A 14 -7.76 4.61 -7.41
C ALA A 14 -6.42 5.32 -7.10
N ALA A 15 -6.46 6.43 -6.36
CA ALA A 15 -5.25 7.15 -5.95
C ALA A 15 -4.36 6.30 -5.03
N LEU A 16 -4.94 5.55 -4.09
CA LEU A 16 -4.21 4.62 -3.22
C LEU A 16 -3.51 3.52 -4.02
N LYS A 17 -4.24 2.88 -4.95
CA LYS A 17 -3.67 1.87 -5.86
C LYS A 17 -2.53 2.42 -6.70
N GLN A 18 -2.66 3.66 -7.18
CA GLN A 18 -1.59 4.32 -7.94
C GLN A 18 -0.36 4.58 -7.06
N ALA A 19 -0.57 5.07 -5.84
CA ALA A 19 0.53 5.38 -4.91
C ALA A 19 1.28 4.12 -4.44
N MET A 20 0.60 2.99 -4.29
CA MET A 20 1.23 1.69 -4.00
C MET A 20 2.21 1.23 -5.09
N GLY A 21 2.01 1.67 -6.34
CA GLY A 21 2.90 1.33 -7.44
C GLY A 21 2.89 -0.15 -7.83
N PRO A 22 3.64 -0.53 -8.88
CA PRO A 22 3.55 -1.85 -9.49
C PRO A 22 4.09 -2.98 -8.60
N VAL A 23 5.08 -2.71 -7.74
CA VAL A 23 5.72 -3.73 -6.90
C VAL A 23 4.77 -4.20 -5.81
N ILE A 24 4.20 -3.27 -5.04
CA ILE A 24 3.24 -3.59 -3.98
C ILE A 24 1.96 -4.16 -4.61
N ALA A 25 1.50 -3.60 -5.73
CA ALA A 25 0.32 -4.14 -6.43
C ALA A 25 0.51 -5.59 -6.89
N ALA A 26 1.69 -5.93 -7.44
CA ALA A 26 2.00 -7.30 -7.84
C ALA A 26 2.09 -8.23 -6.62
N ALA A 27 2.72 -7.79 -5.53
CA ALA A 27 2.80 -8.56 -4.29
C ALA A 27 1.41 -8.83 -3.69
N LEU A 28 0.52 -7.83 -3.67
CA LEU A 28 -0.87 -7.98 -3.18
C LEU A 28 -1.73 -8.88 -4.08
N ALA A 29 -1.37 -9.07 -5.35
CA ALA A 29 -2.06 -9.96 -6.28
C ALA A 29 -1.54 -11.41 -6.23
N ASP A 30 -0.35 -11.63 -5.69
CA ASP A 30 0.26 -12.96 -5.55
C ASP A 30 -0.39 -13.72 -4.39
N ARG A 31 -1.06 -14.83 -4.69
CA ARG A 31 -1.73 -15.66 -3.68
C ARG A 31 -0.78 -16.33 -2.68
N MET A 32 0.51 -16.40 -2.99
CA MET A 32 1.51 -16.94 -2.08
C MET A 32 2.02 -15.90 -1.08
N VAL A 33 1.82 -14.60 -1.35
CA VAL A 33 2.22 -13.52 -0.44
C VAL A 33 1.17 -13.37 0.66
N VAL A 34 1.62 -13.44 1.92
CA VAL A 34 0.76 -13.25 3.10
C VAL A 34 0.94 -11.88 3.74
N GLU A 35 2.10 -11.26 3.56
CA GLU A 35 2.44 -9.96 4.13
C GLU A 35 3.31 -9.17 3.15
N VAL A 36 3.02 -7.87 3.00
CA VAL A 36 3.89 -6.89 2.32
C VAL A 36 4.28 -5.83 3.34
N MET A 37 5.57 -5.58 3.52
CA MET A 37 6.09 -4.60 4.45
C MET A 37 6.95 -3.59 3.71
N VAL A 38 6.90 -2.34 4.15
CA VAL A 38 7.89 -1.31 3.81
C VAL A 38 8.60 -0.92 5.09
N ASN A 39 9.89 -1.21 5.17
CA ASN A 39 10.69 -0.87 6.34
C ASN A 39 11.05 0.62 6.35
N PRO A 40 11.50 1.19 7.48
CA PRO A 40 11.91 2.60 7.56
C PRO A 40 13.04 3.00 6.59
N ASP A 41 13.85 2.04 6.14
CA ASP A 41 14.87 2.24 5.10
C ASP A 41 14.29 2.25 3.67
N GLY A 42 12.96 2.20 3.54
CA GLY A 42 12.22 2.18 2.29
C GLY A 42 12.18 0.81 1.60
N LYS A 43 12.89 -0.21 2.10
CA LYS A 43 12.93 -1.51 1.44
C LYS A 43 11.58 -2.21 1.52
N ILE A 44 11.15 -2.76 0.38
CA ILE A 44 9.92 -3.53 0.28
C ILE A 44 10.25 -5.01 0.50
N TRP A 45 9.64 -5.59 1.53
CA TRP A 45 9.76 -7.00 1.90
C TRP A 45 8.41 -7.71 1.69
N VAL A 46 8.49 -8.98 1.34
CA VAL A 46 7.31 -9.86 1.28
C VAL A 46 7.54 -11.09 2.14
N ASP A 47 6.49 -11.59 2.77
CA ASP A 47 6.47 -12.93 3.36
C ASP A 47 5.60 -13.84 2.50
N LYS A 48 6.13 -15.01 2.15
CA LYS A 48 5.49 -15.98 1.25
C LYS A 48 5.33 -17.34 1.90
N ILE A 49 4.19 -17.98 1.64
CA ILE A 49 3.87 -19.33 2.16
C ILE A 49 4.96 -20.31 1.71
N GLY A 50 5.66 -20.90 2.69
CA GLY A 50 6.69 -21.91 2.45
C GLY A 50 8.07 -21.37 2.05
N GLU A 51 8.20 -20.07 1.76
CA GLU A 51 9.48 -19.43 1.41
C GLU A 51 9.97 -18.50 2.52
N GLY A 52 9.05 -17.97 3.34
CA GLY A 52 9.36 -17.00 4.38
C GLY A 52 9.60 -15.59 3.83
N ARG A 53 10.23 -14.76 4.67
CA ARG A 53 10.45 -13.34 4.39
C ARG A 53 11.63 -13.09 3.46
N SER A 54 11.40 -12.32 2.40
CA SER A 54 12.42 -11.95 1.42
C SER A 54 12.33 -10.49 0.96
N PHE A 55 13.48 -9.90 0.64
CA PHE A 55 13.56 -8.57 0.07
C PHE A 55 13.23 -8.62 -1.42
N THR A 56 12.36 -7.74 -1.90
CA THR A 56 11.91 -7.72 -3.30
C THR A 56 12.95 -7.17 -4.28
N GLY A 57 14.07 -6.62 -3.79
CA GLY A 57 15.02 -5.88 -4.61
C GLY A 57 14.60 -4.43 -4.88
N GLN A 58 13.45 -4.00 -4.38
CA GLN A 58 12.84 -2.69 -4.66
C GLN A 58 12.65 -1.89 -3.38
N SER A 59 12.73 -0.56 -3.50
CA SER A 59 12.47 0.37 -2.42
C SER A 59 11.38 1.36 -2.79
N LEU A 60 10.66 1.84 -1.78
CA LEU A 60 9.69 2.91 -1.87
C LEU A 60 10.31 4.22 -1.37
N ALA A 61 10.11 5.32 -2.09
CA ALA A 61 10.54 6.63 -1.61
C ALA A 61 9.70 7.07 -0.41
N SER A 62 10.30 7.76 0.55
CA SER A 62 9.59 8.23 1.76
C SER A 62 8.37 9.11 1.43
N ALA A 63 8.47 9.94 0.38
CA ALA A 63 7.34 10.77 -0.06
C ALA A 63 6.15 9.93 -0.57
N ASP A 64 6.41 8.79 -1.22
CA ASP A 64 5.36 7.87 -1.65
C ASP A 64 4.78 7.10 -0.47
N ALA A 65 5.61 6.71 0.51
CA ALA A 65 5.13 6.10 1.76
C ALA A 65 4.19 7.05 2.52
N ASP A 66 4.57 8.32 2.70
CA ASP A 66 3.73 9.34 3.34
C ASP A 66 2.42 9.55 2.57
N ARG A 67 2.48 9.55 1.23
CA ARG A 67 1.29 9.67 0.39
C ARG A 67 0.34 8.50 0.58
N ILE A 68 0.86 7.27 0.64
CA ILE A 68 0.07 6.06 0.91
C ILE A 68 -0.59 6.17 2.28
N LEU A 69 0.15 6.55 3.32
CA LEU A 69 -0.38 6.71 4.69
C LEU A 69 -1.52 7.72 4.75
N ARG A 70 -1.38 8.88 4.10
CA ARG A 70 -2.43 9.90 4.02
C ARG A 70 -3.66 9.41 3.26
N LEU A 71 -3.48 8.71 2.15
CA LEU A 71 -4.58 8.16 1.36
C LEU A 71 -5.32 7.04 2.11
N LEU A 72 -4.59 6.23 2.90
CA LEU A 72 -5.17 5.22 3.78
C LEU A 72 -6.01 5.88 4.88
N ALA A 73 -5.43 6.83 5.59
CA ALA A 73 -6.08 7.66 6.61
C ALA A 73 -7.41 8.25 6.08
N ASP A 74 -7.33 8.95 4.95
CA ASP A 74 -8.49 9.55 4.27
C ASP A 74 -9.54 8.53 3.80
N HIS A 75 -9.15 7.28 3.55
CA HIS A 75 -10.04 6.21 3.11
C HIS A 75 -10.77 5.56 4.29
N VAL A 76 -10.07 5.27 5.39
CA VAL A 76 -10.67 4.66 6.59
C VAL A 76 -11.40 5.67 7.47
N GLY A 77 -11.18 6.96 7.25
CA GLY A 77 -11.78 8.05 8.04
C GLY A 77 -11.04 8.36 9.33
N GLU A 78 -9.80 7.88 9.48
CA GLU A 78 -8.90 8.22 10.59
C GLU A 78 -7.84 9.19 10.08
N VAL A 79 -7.64 10.32 10.73
CA VAL A 79 -6.62 11.30 10.32
C VAL A 79 -5.32 11.01 11.08
N VAL A 80 -4.22 10.81 10.34
CA VAL A 80 -2.87 10.63 10.89
C VAL A 80 -2.11 11.96 10.87
#